data_AF-A0A147B8E8-F1
#
_entry.id   AF-A0A147B8E8-F1
#
_cell.length_a   1.000
_cell.length_b   1.000
_cell.length_c   1.000
_cell.angle_alpha   90.00
_cell.angle_beta   90.00
_cell.angle_gamma   90.00
#
_symmetry.space_group_name_H-M   'P 1'
#
loop_
_entity.id
_entity.type
_entity.pdbx_description
1 polymer ?
#
loop_
_entity_poly.entity_id
_entity_poly.type
_entity_poly.pdbx_seq_one_letter_code
_entity_poly.pdbx_strand_id
1 'polypeptide(L)'
;VIKTYIHQVGRTARAGVPGTAITLMNPGQVKWFKDMLAAAGKEGINPIEIEQEELSPFYEKYHEALSQVEETVSKEEQKKKDTKRPLFMKRNKLRKPAFDKRRIRQGVAARGPGSKGAKVN
;
A
#
# COMPACT_ATOMS: atom_id res chain seq x y z
N VAL A 1 14.47 2.53 -30.77
CA VAL A 1 14.30 1.30 -29.96
C VAL A 1 15.60 0.53 -29.83
N ILE A 2 16.22 0.09 -30.93
CA ILE A 2 17.45 -0.71 -30.90
C ILE A 2 18.65 -0.07 -30.18
N LYS A 3 18.87 1.24 -30.36
CA LYS A 3 19.95 1.97 -29.69
C LYS A 3 19.83 1.87 -28.15
N THR A 4 18.61 1.95 -27.63
CA THR A 4 18.34 1.83 -26.20
C THR A 4 18.70 0.45 -25.68
N TYR A 5 18.34 -0.61 -26.41
CA TYR A 5 18.71 -1.98 -26.05
C TYR A 5 20.24 -2.17 -26.06
N ILE A 6 20.93 -1.68 -27.10
CA ILE A 6 22.39 -1.73 -27.18
C ILE A 6 23.04 -1.01 -25.99
N HIS A 7 22.49 0.14 -25.56
CA HIS A 7 23.01 0.86 -24.39
C HIS A 7 22.76 0.12 -23.06
N GLN A 8 21.70 -0.66 -22.96
CA GLN A 8 21.39 -1.50 -21.80
C GLN A 8 22.36 -2.67 -21.72
N VAL A 9 22.52 -3.43 -22.80
CA VAL A 9 23.45 -4.57 -22.82
C VAL A 9 24.91 -4.12 -22.78
N GLY A 10 25.23 -2.93 -23.31
CA GLY A 10 26.56 -2.31 -23.17
C GLY A 10 26.92 -1.92 -21.74
N ARG A 11 26.04 -2.13 -20.74
CA ARG A 11 26.41 -2.04 -19.33
C ARG A 11 27.26 -3.23 -18.89
N THR A 12 27.08 -4.39 -19.52
CA THR A 12 27.89 -5.59 -19.32
C THR A 12 29.12 -5.58 -20.24
N ALA A 13 30.01 -6.58 -20.10
CA ALA A 13 31.18 -6.81 -20.95
C ALA A 13 32.14 -5.61 -21.10
N ARG A 14 32.74 -5.14 -20.00
CA ARG A 14 33.64 -3.97 -19.98
C ARG A 14 35.12 -4.38 -20.01
N ALA A 15 35.97 -3.50 -20.54
CA ALA A 15 37.42 -3.65 -20.54
C ALA A 15 37.92 -5.01 -21.10
N GLY A 16 37.27 -5.49 -22.17
CA GLY A 16 37.61 -6.76 -22.81
C GLY A 16 37.15 -8.01 -22.05
N VAL A 17 36.51 -7.86 -20.89
CA VAL A 17 35.91 -8.98 -20.15
C VAL A 17 34.56 -9.33 -20.79
N PRO A 18 34.25 -10.61 -21.05
CA PRO A 18 32.94 -11.00 -21.55
C PRO A 18 31.85 -10.74 -20.51
N GLY A 19 30.63 -10.54 -20.96
CA GLY A 19 29.49 -10.28 -20.09
C GLY A 19 28.20 -10.80 -20.68
N THR A 20 27.28 -11.18 -19.80
CA THR A 20 26.00 -11.81 -20.17
C THR A 20 24.86 -10.83 -20.00
N ALA A 21 23.93 -10.83 -20.96
CA ALA A 21 22.65 -10.13 -20.87
C ALA A 21 21.53 -11.11 -21.20
N ILE A 22 20.56 -11.24 -20.28
CA ILE A 22 19.39 -12.12 -20.45
C ILE A 22 18.17 -11.22 -20.68
N THR A 23 17.39 -11.53 -21.71
CA THR A 23 16.17 -10.79 -22.06
C THR A 23 14.98 -11.74 -21.97
N LEU A 24 14.05 -11.45 -21.06
CA LEU A 24 12.80 -12.20 -20.92
C LEU A 24 11.74 -11.57 -21.84
N MET A 25 11.07 -12.38 -22.65
CA MET A 25 10.08 -11.92 -23.61
C MET A 25 9.02 -12.98 -23.88
N ASN A 26 7.84 -12.53 -24.34
CA ASN A 26 6.78 -13.45 -24.74
C ASN A 26 7.07 -14.06 -26.12
N PRO A 27 6.52 -15.25 -26.43
CA PRO A 27 6.77 -15.94 -27.71
C PRO A 27 6.47 -15.06 -28.95
N GLY A 28 5.41 -14.26 -28.90
CA GLY A 28 5.04 -13.36 -30.01
C GLY A 28 6.02 -12.20 -30.25
N GLN A 29 6.88 -11.88 -29.28
CA GLN A 29 7.85 -10.79 -29.38
C GLN A 29 9.21 -11.25 -29.94
N VAL A 30 9.50 -12.55 -29.91
CA VAL A 30 10.80 -13.11 -30.28
C VAL A 30 11.17 -12.79 -31.72
N LYS A 31 10.22 -12.94 -32.65
CA LYS A 31 10.46 -12.68 -34.09
C LYS A 31 10.84 -11.22 -34.32
N TRP A 32 10.00 -10.28 -33.84
CA TRP A 32 10.27 -8.85 -33.95
C TRP A 32 11.61 -8.47 -33.34
N PHE A 33 11.96 -9.05 -32.19
CA PHE A 33 13.22 -8.76 -31.51
C PHE A 33 14.44 -9.24 -32.32
N LYS A 34 14.36 -10.43 -32.90
CA LYS A 34 15.41 -10.95 -33.80
C LYS A 34 15.55 -10.08 -35.05
N ASP A 35 14.44 -9.70 -35.68
CA ASP A 35 14.43 -8.83 -36.87
C ASP A 35 15.03 -7.45 -36.55
N MET A 36 14.67 -6.90 -35.39
CA MET A 36 15.24 -5.66 -34.89
C MET A 36 16.77 -5.77 -34.79
N LEU A 37 17.30 -6.82 -34.17
CA LEU A 37 18.74 -7.00 -33.98
C LEU A 37 19.51 -7.28 -35.29
N ALA A 38 18.92 -8.07 -36.19
CA ALA A 38 19.46 -8.31 -37.52
C ALA A 38 19.63 -6.98 -38.28
N ALA A 39 18.71 -6.04 -38.14
CA ALA A 39 18.82 -4.69 -38.72
C ALA A 39 19.99 -3.86 -38.17
N ALA A 40 20.59 -4.22 -37.01
CA ALA A 40 21.84 -3.64 -36.53
C ALA A 40 23.08 -4.52 -36.79
N GLY A 41 22.96 -5.56 -37.62
CA GLY A 41 24.05 -6.49 -37.91
C GLY A 41 24.47 -7.31 -36.69
N LYS A 42 23.54 -7.55 -35.75
CA LYS A 42 23.76 -8.41 -34.58
C LYS A 42 22.90 -9.66 -34.74
N GLU A 43 23.54 -10.74 -35.18
CA GLU A 43 22.93 -12.04 -35.39
C GLU A 43 23.52 -13.07 -34.40
N GLY A 44 22.90 -14.25 -34.29
CA GLY A 44 23.42 -15.35 -33.46
C GLY A 44 22.99 -15.32 -31.98
N ILE A 45 21.82 -14.76 -31.67
CA ILE A 45 21.24 -14.89 -30.33
C ILE A 45 20.57 -16.26 -30.20
N ASN A 46 21.10 -17.06 -29.27
CA ASN A 46 20.53 -18.35 -28.92
C ASN A 46 19.39 -18.17 -27.91
N PRO A 47 18.19 -18.74 -28.17
CA PRO A 47 17.18 -18.84 -27.14
C PRO A 47 17.69 -19.73 -26.00
N ILE A 48 17.38 -19.33 -24.77
CA ILE A 48 17.58 -20.16 -23.60
C ILE A 48 16.24 -20.87 -23.38
N GLU A 49 16.20 -22.15 -23.68
CA GLU A 49 15.07 -23.01 -23.34
C GLU A 49 15.25 -23.45 -21.88
N ILE A 50 14.20 -23.29 -21.08
CA ILE A 50 14.19 -23.68 -19.68
C ILE A 50 13.06 -24.69 -19.52
N GLU A 51 13.40 -25.88 -19.03
CA GLU A 51 12.44 -26.94 -18.79
C GLU A 51 11.59 -26.64 -17.55
N GLN A 52 10.37 -27.18 -17.51
CA GLN A 52 9.43 -26.89 -16.43
C GLN A 52 9.91 -27.51 -15.10
N GLU A 53 10.63 -28.61 -15.19
CA GLU A 53 11.29 -29.32 -14.10
C GLU A 53 12.36 -28.45 -13.43
N GLU A 54 13.12 -27.66 -14.20
CA GLU A 54 14.10 -26.71 -13.67
C GLU A 54 13.43 -25.54 -12.93
N LEU A 55 12.21 -25.19 -13.32
CA LEU A 55 11.42 -24.13 -12.69
C LEU A 55 10.67 -24.61 -11.44
N SER A 56 10.45 -25.92 -11.31
CA SER A 56 9.68 -26.54 -10.22
C SER A 56 10.06 -26.04 -8.81
N PRO A 57 11.37 -25.98 -8.45
CA PRO A 57 11.79 -25.55 -7.12
C PRO A 57 11.48 -24.07 -6.80
N PHE A 58 11.16 -23.27 -7.82
CA PHE A 58 10.90 -21.84 -7.66
C PHE A 58 9.41 -21.52 -7.51
N TYR A 59 8.50 -22.46 -7.76
CA TYR A 59 7.05 -22.20 -7.71
C TYR A 59 6.57 -21.77 -6.32
N GLU A 60 7.02 -22.45 -5.26
CA GLU A 60 6.62 -22.10 -3.89
C GLU A 60 7.04 -20.67 -3.55
N LYS A 61 8.30 -20.33 -3.82
CA LYS A 61 8.84 -18.98 -3.59
C LYS A 61 8.14 -17.92 -4.44
N TYR A 62 7.79 -18.27 -5.68
CA TYR A 62 7.06 -17.38 -6.56
C TYR A 62 5.66 -17.07 -6.02
N HIS A 63 4.91 -18.07 -5.58
CA HIS A 63 3.58 -17.89 -5.00
C HIS A 63 3.62 -17.12 -3.68
N GLU A 64 4.62 -17.38 -2.83
CA GLU A 64 4.82 -16.62 -1.61
C GLU A 64 5.08 -15.14 -1.92
N ALA A 65 5.96 -14.83 -2.88
CA ALA A 65 6.23 -13.47 -3.29
C ALA A 65 4.98 -12.76 -3.85
N LEU A 66 4.13 -13.45 -4.63
CA LEU A 66 2.87 -12.89 -5.09
C LEU A 66 1.93 -12.54 -3.94
N SER A 67 1.79 -13.43 -2.95
CA SER A 67 0.95 -13.17 -1.77
C SER A 67 1.46 -11.95 -0.98
N GLN A 68 2.78 -11.80 -0.83
CA GLN A 68 3.37 -10.64 -0.14
C GLN A 68 3.11 -9.33 -0.90
N VAL A 69 3.17 -9.37 -2.24
CA VAL A 69 2.85 -8.22 -3.08
C VAL A 69 1.39 -7.82 -2.93
N GLU A 70 0.45 -8.77 -2.99
CA GLU A 70 -0.99 -8.51 -2.81
C GLU A 70 -1.29 -7.89 -1.44
N GLU A 71 -0.66 -8.43 -0.39
CA GLU A 71 -0.80 -7.88 0.96
C GLU A 71 -0.25 -6.45 1.05
N THR A 72 0.90 -6.20 0.44
CA THR A 72 1.56 -4.88 0.45
C THR A 72 0.71 -3.85 -0.28
N VAL A 73 0.21 -4.17 -1.47
CA VAL A 73 -0.67 -3.30 -2.25
C VAL A 73 -1.96 -2.99 -1.48
N SER A 74 -2.59 -4.01 -0.87
CA SER A 74 -3.80 -3.85 -0.06
C SER A 74 -3.59 -2.91 1.14
N LYS A 75 -2.45 -3.06 1.84
CA LYS A 75 -2.07 -2.17 2.95
C LYS A 75 -1.84 -0.74 2.50
N GLU A 76 -1.20 -0.52 1.34
CA GLU A 76 -1.00 0.80 0.77
C GLU A 76 -2.31 1.49 0.40
N GLU A 77 -3.24 0.76 -0.21
CA GLU A 77 -4.57 1.27 -0.53
C GLU A 77 -5.37 1.66 0.72
N GLN A 78 -5.31 0.84 1.77
CA GLN A 78 -5.98 1.12 3.03
C GLN A 78 -5.38 2.36 3.72
N LYS A 79 -4.04 2.49 3.74
CA LYS A 79 -3.37 3.70 4.25
C LYS A 79 -3.78 4.96 3.50
N LYS A 80 -3.93 4.88 2.17
CA LYS A 80 -4.44 6.01 1.35
C LYS A 80 -5.88 6.39 1.72
N LYS A 81 -6.73 5.41 2.02
CA LYS A 81 -8.12 5.67 2.48
C LYS A 81 -8.13 6.31 3.86
N ASP A 82 -7.27 5.86 4.78
CA ASP A 82 -7.21 6.38 6.14
C ASP A 82 -6.58 7.78 6.25
N THR A 83 -5.66 8.14 5.35
CA THR A 83 -5.11 9.51 5.25
C THR A 83 -6.08 10.50 4.60
N LYS A 84 -7.00 10.04 3.74
CA LYS A 84 -8.08 10.88 3.17
C LYS A 84 -9.27 11.09 4.10
N ARG A 85 -9.40 10.32 5.19
CA ARG A 85 -10.42 10.57 6.22
C ARG A 85 -10.02 11.84 6.99
N PRO A 86 -10.83 12.92 6.95
CA PRO A 86 -10.45 14.15 7.61
C PRO A 86 -10.34 13.93 9.13
N LEU A 87 -9.29 14.47 9.76
CA LEU A 87 -8.94 14.31 11.17
C LEU A 87 -10.11 14.57 12.14
N PHE A 88 -11.10 15.37 11.75
CA PHE A 88 -12.27 15.68 12.57
C PHE A 88 -13.18 14.48 12.84
N MET A 89 -13.17 13.45 11.97
CA MET A 89 -14.06 12.29 12.08
C MET A 89 -13.54 11.23 13.08
N LYS A 90 -12.26 11.30 13.49
CA LYS A 90 -11.66 10.43 14.52
C LYS A 90 -12.05 10.81 15.96
N ARG A 91 -12.97 11.75 16.16
CA ARG A 91 -13.43 12.15 17.49
C ARG A 91 -14.85 11.67 17.72
N ASN A 92 -15.00 10.48 18.30
CA ASN A 92 -16.14 10.18 19.17
C ASN A 92 -15.94 8.90 19.99
N LYS A 93 -15.60 9.09 21.28
CA LYS A 93 -16.17 8.38 22.43
C LYS A 93 -15.75 9.06 23.75
N LEU A 94 -15.87 10.38 23.84
CA LEU A 94 -16.00 10.99 25.16
C LEU A 94 -17.45 10.75 25.61
N ARG A 95 -17.60 9.80 26.52
CA ARG A 95 -18.86 9.44 27.18
C ARG A 95 -19.51 10.73 27.67
N LYS A 96 -20.72 11.05 27.18
CA LYS A 96 -21.51 12.14 27.77
C LYS A 96 -21.76 11.78 29.24
N PRO A 97 -21.44 12.63 30.23
CA PRO A 97 -21.84 12.36 31.59
C PRO A 97 -23.37 12.34 31.64
N ALA A 98 -23.93 11.32 32.30
CA ALA A 98 -25.37 11.20 32.48
C ALA A 98 -25.87 12.40 33.29
N PHE A 99 -26.76 13.20 32.71
CA PHE A 99 -27.42 14.29 33.41
C PHE A 99 -28.36 13.70 34.47
N ASP A 100 -27.93 13.70 35.73
CA ASP A 100 -28.69 13.14 36.85
C ASP A 100 -29.84 14.09 37.23
N LYS A 101 -31.06 13.73 36.79
CA LYS A 101 -32.30 14.47 37.06
C LYS A 101 -32.73 14.43 38.54
N ARG A 102 -32.02 13.72 39.44
CA ARG A 102 -32.42 13.59 40.85
C ARG A 102 -32.22 14.84 41.71
N ARG A 103 -31.50 15.85 41.22
CA ARG A 103 -31.19 17.06 42.01
C ARG A 103 -32.27 18.16 41.99
N ILE A 104 -33.38 17.98 41.26
CA ILE A 104 -34.46 18.99 41.21
C ILE A 104 -35.54 18.78 42.28
N ARG A 105 -35.61 17.61 42.94
CA ARG A 105 -36.68 17.32 43.92
C ARG A 105 -36.37 17.68 45.39
N GLN A 106 -35.16 18.10 45.72
CA GLN A 106 -34.77 18.46 47.11
C GLN A 106 -34.75 19.97 47.39
N GLY A 107 -35.25 20.81 46.49
CA GLY A 107 -35.26 22.28 46.67
C GLY A 107 -36.58 22.89 47.19
N VAL A 108 -37.64 22.10 47.40
CA VAL A 108 -38.96 22.65 47.76
C VAL A 108 -39.48 21.99 49.04
N ALA A 109 -38.74 22.15 50.14
CA ALA A 109 -39.20 21.80 51.48
C ALA A 109 -38.64 22.82 52.49
N ALA A 110 -38.98 24.10 52.31
CA ALA A 110 -38.73 25.13 53.31
C ALA A 110 -39.82 26.21 53.22
N ARG A 111 -41.02 25.92 53.74
CA ARG A 111 -41.96 26.93 54.22
C ARG A 111 -42.67 26.40 55.46
N GLY A 112 -42.07 26.67 56.62
CA GLY A 112 -42.75 26.63 57.92
C GLY A 112 -43.40 27.98 58.25
N PRO A 113 -44.35 28.03 59.19
CA PRO A 113 -45.33 29.10 59.31
C PRO A 113 -44.81 30.31 60.10
N GLY A 114 -45.37 31.49 59.81
CA GLY A 114 -44.93 32.76 60.39
C GLY A 114 -45.38 33.00 61.84
N SER A 115 -44.72 33.98 62.48
CA SER A 115 -45.30 34.81 63.54
C SER A 115 -44.45 36.07 63.82
N LYS A 116 -45.13 37.22 63.68
CA LYS A 116 -45.12 38.46 64.50
C LYS A 116 -43.77 39.11 64.94
N GLY A 117 -43.58 40.35 64.46
CA GLY A 117 -43.73 41.56 65.31
C GLY A 117 -42.48 42.30 65.82
N ALA A 118 -42.49 43.64 65.61
CA ALA A 118 -41.90 44.72 66.43
C ALA A 118 -40.35 44.80 66.54
N LYS A 119 -39.66 45.94 66.66
CA LYS A 119 -39.94 47.38 66.80
C LYS A 119 -38.59 48.14 66.67
N VAL A 120 -38.65 49.42 66.24
CA VAL A 120 -37.76 50.60 66.52
C VAL A 120 -36.29 50.41 66.94
N ASN A 121 -35.37 51.08 66.23
CA ASN A 121 -34.92 52.46 66.51
C ASN A 121 -34.41 53.12 65.24
#